data_AF-A0A966LBY0-F1
#
_entry.id   AF-A0A966LBY0-F1
#
_cell.length_a   1.000
_cell.length_b   1.000
_cell.length_c   1.000
_cell.angle_alpha   90.00
_cell.angle_beta   90.00
_cell.angle_gamma   90.00
#
_symmetry.space_group_name_H-M   'P 1'
#
loop_
_entity.id
_entity.type
_entity.pdbx_description
1 polymer ?
#
loop_
_entity_poly.entity_id
_entity_poly.type
_entity_poly.pdbx_seq_one_letter_code
_entity_poly.pdbx_strand_id
1 'polypeptide(L)'
;MFSIIIYLWLLTILLIAAVLDIYTRKIPNQIIFIGLIGVLSLQFYSDSFQWPSFLIGLGLGLLLWRFRVVGGGDSKLIILVSAVFPLNYLIQIYAFIALAGALQALWWMAFKKPSNLPYAVAILLGTTGFVWLQKKTSWWEVFF
;
A
#
# COMPACT_ATOMS: atom_id res chain seq x y z
N MET A 1 5.46 -15.04 13.20
CA MET A 1 5.02 -15.76 11.96
C MET A 1 3.82 -15.09 11.27
N PHE A 2 2.73 -14.76 12.00
CA PHE A 2 1.54 -14.13 11.40
C PHE A 2 1.79 -12.81 10.67
N SER A 3 2.68 -11.95 11.19
CA SER A 3 3.05 -10.70 10.53
C SER A 3 3.60 -10.92 9.12
N ILE A 4 4.43 -11.95 8.93
CA ILE A 4 4.98 -12.32 7.61
C ILE A 4 3.87 -12.73 6.66
N ILE A 5 2.90 -13.51 7.13
CA ILE A 5 1.76 -13.97 6.32
C ILE A 5 0.91 -12.77 5.89
N ILE A 6 0.64 -11.83 6.80
CA ILE A 6 -0.10 -10.59 6.49
C ILE A 6 0.65 -9.77 5.43
N TYR A 7 1.97 -9.66 5.53
CA TYR A 7 2.77 -8.95 4.51
C TYR A 7 2.77 -9.67 3.16
N LEU A 8 2.91 -10.99 3.13
CA LEU A 8 2.84 -11.76 1.89
C LEU A 8 1.47 -11.64 1.24
N TRP A 9 0.41 -11.64 2.04
CA TRP A 9 -0.95 -11.40 1.58
C TRP A 9 -1.09 -10.00 0.97
N LEU A 10 -0.68 -8.95 1.69
CA LEU A 10 -0.67 -7.58 1.19
C LEU A 10 0.10 -7.46 -0.12
N LEU A 11 1.29 -8.04 -0.19
CA LEU A 11 2.16 -8.00 -1.36
C LEU A 11 1.49 -8.68 -2.56
N THR A 12 0.81 -9.81 -2.35
CA THR A 12 0.03 -10.50 -3.39
C THR A 12 -1.08 -9.60 -3.94
N ILE A 13 -1.84 -8.95 -3.06
CA ILE A 13 -2.90 -8.01 -3.47
C ILE A 13 -2.32 -6.81 -4.23
N LEU A 14 -1.23 -6.23 -3.76
CA LEU A 14 -0.55 -5.12 -4.42
C LEU A 14 0.02 -5.51 -5.79
N LEU A 15 0.57 -6.72 -5.93
CA LEU A 15 1.03 -7.24 -7.22
C LEU A 15 -0.12 -7.37 -8.21
N ILE A 16 -1.23 -7.99 -7.81
CA ILE A 16 -2.41 -8.14 -8.67
C ILE A 16 -2.96 -6.76 -9.05
N ALA A 17 -3.06 -5.84 -8.09
CA ALA A 17 -3.50 -4.47 -8.35
C ALA A 17 -2.57 -3.74 -9.33
N ALA A 18 -1.26 -3.85 -9.16
CA ALA A 18 -0.26 -3.24 -10.05
C ALA A 18 -0.35 -3.80 -11.47
N VAL A 19 -0.48 -5.12 -11.62
CA VAL A 19 -0.68 -5.78 -12.92
C VAL A 19 -1.93 -5.24 -13.60
N LEU A 20 -3.08 -5.25 -12.91
CA LEU A 20 -4.33 -4.78 -13.49
C LEU A 20 -4.32 -3.29 -13.79
N ASP A 21 -3.67 -2.48 -12.96
CA ASP A 21 -3.52 -1.04 -13.20
C ASP A 21 -2.67 -0.76 -14.45
N ILE A 22 -1.61 -1.55 -14.71
CA ILE A 22 -0.81 -1.45 -15.93
C ILE A 22 -1.63 -1.80 -17.17
N TYR A 23 -2.36 -2.93 -17.15
CA TYR A 23 -3.08 -3.45 -18.33
C TYR A 23 -4.43 -2.78 -18.58
N THR A 24 -5.20 -2.56 -17.51
CA THR A 24 -6.61 -2.13 -17.60
C THR A 24 -6.84 -0.71 -17.12
N ARG A 25 -5.84 -0.06 -16.48
CA ARG A 25 -5.94 1.29 -15.89
C ARG A 25 -7.05 1.42 -14.86
N LYS A 26 -7.46 0.30 -14.27
CA LYS A 26 -8.54 0.19 -13.31
C LYS A 26 -8.14 -0.81 -12.25
N ILE A 27 -8.49 -0.50 -11.00
CA ILE A 27 -8.29 -1.38 -9.85
C ILE A 27 -9.68 -1.86 -9.43
N PRO A 28 -10.05 -3.13 -9.68
CA PRO A 28 -11.34 -3.68 -9.29
C PRO A 28 -11.57 -3.62 -7.78
N ASN A 29 -12.76 -3.20 -7.38
CA ASN A 29 -13.13 -3.10 -5.95
C ASN A 29 -13.07 -4.46 -5.25
N GLN A 30 -13.32 -5.56 -5.98
CA GLN A 30 -13.28 -6.92 -5.46
C GLN A 30 -11.91 -7.25 -4.88
N ILE A 31 -10.83 -6.81 -5.52
CA ILE A 31 -9.45 -7.12 -5.09
C ILE A 31 -9.12 -6.38 -3.80
N ILE A 32 -9.52 -5.12 -3.69
CA ILE A 32 -9.39 -4.35 -2.45
C ILE A 32 -10.18 -5.00 -1.33
N PHE A 33 -11.41 -5.42 -1.61
CA PHE A 33 -12.30 -6.02 -0.61
C PHE A 33 -11.75 -7.35 -0.09
N ILE A 34 -11.29 -8.22 -0.99
CA ILE A 34 -10.60 -9.47 -0.65
C ILE A 34 -9.33 -9.18 0.16
N GLY A 35 -8.57 -8.17 -0.25
CA GLY A 35 -7.36 -7.74 0.47
C GLY A 35 -7.66 -7.32 1.91
N LEU A 36 -8.64 -6.43 2.09
CA LEU A 36 -9.04 -5.93 3.41
C LEU A 36 -9.59 -7.04 4.31
N ILE A 37 -10.50 -7.89 3.80
CA ILE A 37 -11.01 -9.01 4.57
C ILE A 37 -9.87 -9.94 5.00
N GLY A 38 -8.94 -10.27 4.10
CA GLY A 38 -7.82 -11.13 4.45
C GLY A 38 -6.91 -10.52 5.51
N VAL A 39 -6.57 -9.22 5.40
CA VAL A 39 -5.78 -8.52 6.42
C VAL A 39 -6.49 -8.51 7.77
N LEU A 40 -7.76 -8.10 7.80
CA LEU A 40 -8.53 -8.00 9.05
C LEU A 40 -8.75 -9.38 9.68
N SER A 41 -9.02 -10.42 8.88
CA SER A 41 -9.20 -11.79 9.39
C SER A 41 -7.92 -12.36 10.00
N LEU A 42 -6.78 -12.13 9.34
CA LEU A 42 -5.48 -12.55 9.86
C LEU A 42 -5.11 -11.79 11.13
N GLN A 43 -5.36 -10.47 11.18
CA GLN A 43 -5.14 -9.66 12.38
C GLN A 43 -6.06 -10.03 13.53
N PHE A 44 -7.31 -10.42 13.24
CA PHE A 44 -8.25 -10.92 14.24
C PHE A 44 -7.75 -12.20 14.87
N TYR A 45 -7.25 -13.13 14.04
CA TYR A 45 -6.72 -14.40 14.53
C TYR A 45 -5.45 -14.21 15.37
N SER A 46 -4.60 -13.23 15.03
CA SER A 46 -3.35 -12.96 15.76
C SER A 46 -3.46 -11.88 16.84
N ASP A 47 -4.67 -11.40 17.13
CA ASP A 47 -4.96 -10.31 18.09
C ASP A 47 -4.04 -9.08 17.92
N SER A 48 -3.73 -8.73 16.67
CA SER A 48 -2.71 -7.75 16.31
C SER A 48 -3.25 -6.59 15.47
N PHE A 49 -4.50 -6.20 15.75
CA PHE A 49 -5.19 -5.15 15.00
C PHE A 49 -4.49 -3.80 15.08
N GLN A 50 -4.32 -3.18 13.92
CA GLN A 50 -3.74 -1.84 13.79
C GLN A 50 -4.84 -0.78 13.65
N TRP A 51 -5.78 -0.74 14.61
CA TRP A 51 -6.94 0.17 14.55
C TRP A 51 -6.59 1.65 14.31
N PRO A 52 -5.60 2.24 15.01
CA PRO A 52 -5.25 3.63 14.78
C PRO A 52 -4.74 3.88 13.36
N SER A 53 -3.88 2.98 12.86
CA SER A 53 -3.33 3.09 11.51
C SER A 53 -4.39 2.94 10.44
N PHE A 54 -5.30 1.98 10.61
CA PHE A 54 -6.42 1.77 9.70
C PHE A 54 -7.33 3.00 9.63
N LEU A 55 -7.71 3.59 10.77
CA LEU A 55 -8.56 4.77 10.82
C LEU A 55 -7.90 5.99 10.18
N ILE A 56 -6.60 6.19 10.42
CA ILE A 56 -5.82 7.27 9.79
C ILE A 56 -5.72 7.05 8.28
N GLY A 57 -5.44 5.82 7.84
CA GLY A 57 -5.44 5.45 6.43
C GLY A 57 -6.78 5.68 5.76
N LEU A 58 -7.88 5.31 6.43
CA LEU A 58 -9.25 5.55 6.00
C LEU A 58 -9.53 7.04 5.84
N GLY A 59 -9.22 7.83 6.86
CA GLY A 59 -9.37 9.29 6.82
C GLY A 59 -8.56 9.92 5.69
N LEU A 60 -7.27 9.61 5.61
CA LEU A 60 -6.37 10.17 4.59
C LEU A 60 -6.77 9.73 3.17
N GLY A 61 -7.06 8.45 2.96
CA GLY A 61 -7.50 7.92 1.67
C GLY A 61 -8.78 8.60 1.19
N LEU A 62 -9.78 8.75 2.06
CA LEU A 62 -11.02 9.44 1.73
C LEU A 62 -10.80 10.94 1.45
N LEU A 63 -9.96 11.62 2.24
CA LEU A 63 -9.64 13.03 2.03
C LEU A 63 -8.92 13.25 0.69
N LEU A 64 -7.88 12.47 0.41
CA LEU A 64 -7.12 12.57 -0.85
C LEU A 64 -8.00 12.30 -2.07
N TRP A 65 -8.91 11.33 -1.98
CA TRP A 65 -9.89 11.06 -3.02
C TRP A 65 -10.92 12.20 -3.17
N ARG A 66 -11.45 12.72 -2.05
CA ARG A 66 -12.42 13.83 -2.04
C ARG A 66 -11.85 15.08 -2.73
N PHE A 67 -10.60 15.41 -2.47
CA PHE A 67 -9.90 16.54 -3.09
C PHE A 67 -9.33 16.23 -4.48
N ARG A 68 -9.62 15.03 -5.04
CA ARG A 68 -9.14 14.58 -6.36
C ARG A 68 -7.63 14.60 -6.53
N VAL A 69 -6.88 14.52 -5.42
CA VAL A 69 -5.41 14.40 -5.44
C VAL A 69 -5.01 13.01 -5.93
N VAL A 70 -5.78 12.00 -5.56
CA VAL A 70 -5.51 10.59 -5.82
C VAL A 70 -6.77 9.90 -6.36
N GLY A 71 -6.59 8.92 -7.25
CA GLY A 71 -7.69 8.13 -7.81
C GLY A 71 -8.43 7.31 -6.76
N GLY A 72 -9.68 6.95 -7.03
CA GLY A 72 -10.50 6.18 -6.10
C GLY A 72 -10.03 4.73 -5.87
N GLY A 73 -9.23 4.18 -6.78
CA GLY A 73 -8.58 2.88 -6.58
C GLY A 73 -7.37 3.00 -5.66
N ASP A 74 -6.53 3.98 -5.92
CA ASP A 74 -5.30 4.25 -5.18
C ASP A 74 -5.57 4.65 -3.73
N SER A 75 -6.62 5.45 -3.49
CA SER A 75 -7.05 5.78 -2.13
C SER A 75 -7.40 4.53 -1.33
N LYS A 76 -8.06 3.55 -1.95
CA LYS A 76 -8.39 2.28 -1.30
C LYS A 76 -7.16 1.42 -1.01
N LEU A 77 -6.15 1.46 -1.90
CA LEU A 77 -4.87 0.81 -1.65
C LEU A 77 -4.13 1.45 -0.47
N ILE A 78 -4.16 2.78 -0.34
CA ILE A 78 -3.62 3.49 0.83
C ILE A 78 -4.29 3.00 2.12
N ILE A 79 -5.61 2.86 2.12
CA ILE A 79 -6.37 2.33 3.27
C ILE A 79 -5.91 0.91 3.61
N LEU A 80 -5.80 0.03 2.61
CA LEU A 80 -5.36 -1.35 2.79
C LEU A 80 -3.94 -1.44 3.35
N VAL A 81 -2.99 -0.66 2.80
CA VAL A 81 -1.61 -0.61 3.29
C VAL A 81 -1.58 -0.14 4.74
N SER A 82 -2.35 0.90 5.06
CA SER A 82 -2.40 1.46 6.42
C SER A 82 -2.99 0.50 7.44
N ALA A 83 -3.88 -0.40 7.02
CA ALA A 83 -4.41 -1.45 7.88
C ALA A 83 -3.33 -2.43 8.33
N VAL A 84 -2.25 -2.61 7.56
CA VAL A 84 -1.22 -3.61 7.82
C VAL A 84 -0.12 -3.09 8.74
N PHE A 85 0.25 -1.81 8.63
CA PHE A 85 1.44 -1.30 9.31
C PHE A 85 1.11 -0.55 10.61
N PRO A 86 1.97 -0.68 11.64
CA PRO A 86 1.83 0.09 12.88
C PRO A 86 1.97 1.60 12.68
N LEU A 87 1.36 2.36 13.60
CA LEU A 87 1.16 3.81 13.47
C LEU A 87 2.48 4.58 13.34
N ASN A 88 3.49 4.18 14.10
CA ASN A 88 4.83 4.79 14.09
C ASN A 88 5.51 4.72 12.72
N TYR A 89 5.10 3.80 11.85
CA TYR A 89 5.68 3.60 10.52
C TYR A 89 4.89 4.26 9.39
N LEU A 90 3.66 4.73 9.62
CA LEU A 90 2.78 5.24 8.55
C LEU A 90 3.41 6.40 7.76
N ILE A 91 3.99 7.38 8.46
CA ILE A 91 4.62 8.54 7.81
C ILE A 91 5.76 8.08 6.91
N GLN A 92 6.56 7.13 7.38
CA GLN A 92 7.70 6.59 6.62
C GLN A 92 7.19 5.85 5.39
N ILE A 93 6.20 4.96 5.53
CA ILE A 93 5.60 4.23 4.40
C ILE A 93 5.06 5.18 3.34
N TYR A 94 4.31 6.20 3.74
CA TYR A 94 3.79 7.19 2.79
C TYR A 94 4.91 7.98 2.11
N ALA A 95 5.99 8.32 2.83
CA ALA A 95 7.16 8.94 2.22
C ALA A 95 7.81 8.01 1.19
N PHE A 96 7.96 6.73 1.48
CA PHE A 96 8.48 5.74 0.53
C PHE A 96 7.58 5.57 -0.71
N ILE A 97 6.25 5.52 -0.51
CA ILE A 97 5.27 5.48 -1.61
C ILE A 97 5.34 6.76 -2.45
N ALA A 98 5.43 7.92 -1.81
CA ALA A 98 5.54 9.20 -2.50
C ALA A 98 6.85 9.30 -3.31
N LEU A 99 7.98 8.86 -2.74
CA LEU A 99 9.27 8.81 -3.43
C LEU A 99 9.23 7.84 -4.61
N ALA A 100 8.68 6.64 -4.43
CA ALA A 100 8.49 5.67 -5.51
C ALA A 100 7.60 6.25 -6.62
N GLY A 101 6.52 6.93 -6.26
CA GLY A 101 5.63 7.62 -7.18
C GLY A 101 6.30 8.76 -7.92
N ALA A 102 7.13 9.56 -7.25
CA ALA A 102 7.90 10.63 -7.86
C ALA A 102 8.91 10.08 -8.89
N LEU A 103 9.66 9.03 -8.53
CA LEU A 103 10.58 8.35 -9.45
C LEU A 103 9.83 7.76 -10.65
N GLN A 104 8.68 7.12 -10.40
CA GLN A 104 7.84 6.58 -11.46
C GLN A 104 7.31 7.68 -12.39
N ALA A 105 6.91 8.83 -11.84
CA ALA A 105 6.45 9.98 -12.62
C ALA A 105 7.55 10.56 -13.50
N LEU A 106 8.76 10.75 -12.96
CA LEU A 106 9.92 11.21 -13.72
C LEU A 106 10.26 10.23 -14.85
N TRP A 107 10.27 8.93 -14.54
CA TRP A 107 10.50 7.89 -15.55
C TRP A 107 9.40 7.90 -16.63
N TRP A 108 8.14 8.07 -16.23
CA TRP A 108 7.03 8.12 -17.19
C TRP A 108 7.11 9.35 -18.10
N MET A 109 7.43 10.52 -17.55
CA MET A 109 7.60 11.76 -18.31
C MET A 109 8.74 11.68 -19.33
N ALA A 110 9.83 10.99 -18.98
CA ALA A 110 11.00 10.86 -19.86
C ALA A 110 10.76 9.92 -21.05
N PHE A 111 9.91 8.90 -20.92
CA PHE A 111 9.79 7.82 -21.92
C PHE A 111 8.40 7.59 -22.51
N LYS A 112 7.34 8.24 -21.99
CA LYS A 112 5.95 8.02 -22.43
C LYS A 112 5.20 9.35 -22.62
N LYS A 113 4.20 9.34 -23.51
CA LYS A 113 3.22 10.44 -23.64
C LYS A 113 2.37 10.55 -22.36
N PRO A 114 1.85 11.74 -22.01
CA PRO A 114 1.05 11.94 -20.80
C PRO A 114 -0.24 11.11 -20.88
N SER A 115 -0.24 9.98 -20.19
CA SER A 115 -1.39 9.10 -19.97
C SER A 115 -1.51 8.84 -18.47
N ASN A 116 -2.62 8.25 -18.03
CA ASN A 116 -2.79 7.85 -16.63
C ASN A 116 -1.63 6.93 -16.19
N LEU A 117 -0.86 7.40 -15.22
CA LEU A 117 0.25 6.69 -14.61
C LEU A 117 -0.29 5.57 -13.70
N PRO A 118 0.22 4.33 -13.79
CA PRO A 118 -0.29 3.24 -12.96
C PRO A 118 0.25 3.37 -11.54
N TYR A 119 -0.49 4.05 -10.66
CA TYR A 119 -0.03 4.42 -9.32
C TYR A 119 0.02 3.22 -8.35
N ALA A 120 -0.68 2.12 -8.64
CA ALA A 120 -0.55 0.89 -7.86
C ALA A 120 0.89 0.34 -7.87
N VAL A 121 1.66 0.62 -8.93
CA VAL A 121 3.09 0.26 -9.02
C VAL A 121 3.91 1.05 -8.00
N ALA A 122 3.65 2.35 -7.83
CA ALA A 122 4.32 3.18 -6.83
C ALA A 122 4.02 2.71 -5.41
N ILE A 123 2.77 2.35 -5.13
CA ILE A 123 2.36 1.82 -3.84
C ILE A 123 3.06 0.48 -3.55
N LEU A 124 3.11 -0.43 -4.52
CA LEU A 124 3.82 -1.70 -4.41
C LEU A 124 5.32 -1.49 -4.14
N LEU A 125 5.99 -0.67 -4.97
CA LEU A 125 7.43 -0.43 -4.86
C LEU A 125 7.80 0.31 -3.56
N GLY A 126 7.03 1.32 -3.18
CA GLY A 126 7.23 2.04 -1.92
C GLY A 126 7.04 1.14 -0.71
N THR A 127 5.98 0.33 -0.70
CA THR A 127 5.70 -0.60 0.41
C THR A 127 6.79 -1.68 0.53
N THR A 128 7.19 -2.28 -0.58
CA THR A 128 8.25 -3.31 -0.60
C THR A 128 9.62 -2.73 -0.24
N GLY A 129 9.96 -1.56 -0.76
CA GLY A 129 11.19 -0.84 -0.43
C GLY A 129 11.28 -0.49 1.06
N PHE A 130 10.18 -0.02 1.65
CA PHE A 130 10.10 0.25 3.09
C PHE A 130 10.33 -1.02 3.92
N VAL A 131 9.63 -2.11 3.61
CA VAL A 131 9.77 -3.39 4.33
C VAL A 131 11.20 -3.92 4.24
N TRP A 132 11.82 -3.81 3.07
CA TRP A 132 13.20 -4.24 2.85
C TRP A 132 14.19 -3.41 3.69
N LEU A 133 14.01 -2.09 3.77
CA LEU A 133 14.85 -1.21 4.57
C LEU A 133 14.68 -1.43 6.07
N GLN A 134 13.45 -1.63 6.55
CA GLN A 134 13.20 -1.98 7.96
C GLN A 134 13.88 -3.29 8.35
N LYS A 135 13.84 -4.32 7.48
CA LYS A 135 14.60 -5.56 7.70
C LYS A 135 16.11 -5.35 7.80
N LYS A 136 16.65 -4.36 7.08
CA LYS A 136 18.08 -4.04 7.10
C LYS A 136 18.49 -3.21 8.32
N THR A 137 17.55 -2.46 8.90
CA THR A 137 17.82 -1.48 9.98
C THR A 137 17.49 -2.06 11.36
N SER A 138 16.59 -3.05 11.43
CA SER A 138 16.26 -3.78 12.66
C SER A 138 17.11 -5.04 12.80
N TRP A 139 18.05 -5.01 13.75
CA TRP A 139 18.68 -6.20 14.29
C TRP A 139 17.59 -7.03 15.00
N TRP A 140 17.07 -8.06 14.32
CA TRP A 140 16.40 -9.27 14.82
C TRP A 140 15.29 -9.23 15.90
N GLU A 141 14.85 -8.09 16.45
CA GLU A 141 13.96 -8.09 17.64
C GLU A 141 12.53 -7.56 17.46
N VAL A 142 12.12 -7.06 16.29
CA VAL A 142 10.78 -6.44 16.15
C VAL A 142 9.70 -7.40 15.58
N PHE A 143 10.07 -8.63 15.22
CA PHE A 143 9.13 -9.63 14.67
C PHE A 143 9.18 -11.01 15.34
N PHE A 144 9.87 -11.13 16.48
CA PHE A 144 9.91 -12.33 17.32
C PHE A 144 9.59 -11.97 18.77
#